data_AF-A0AAN7AT32-F1
#
_entry.id   AF-A0AAN7AT32-F1
#
_cell.length_a   1.000
_cell.length_b   1.000
_cell.length_c   1.000
_cell.angle_alpha   90.00
_cell.angle_beta   90.00
_cell.angle_gamma   90.00
#
_symmetry.space_group_name_H-M   'P 1'
#
loop_
_entity.id
_entity.type
_entity.pdbx_description
1 polymer ?
#
loop_
_entity_poly.entity_id
_entity_poly.type
_entity_poly.pdbx_seq_one_letter_code
_entity_poly.pdbx_strand_id
1 'polypeptide(L)'
;MPPRIRSSNCPPQQLLLNYLDAPLPSSLLPLHRPLALAASSNPSPSSPSCRLQPQNPQCQQQASSFSTSQPREMTKPQREFRSFLKRMGKQFETHEGNGPRYLGRLQRMDNTPFPSNKSFKSEPVLSSRARRLIWEAVMLRGMPLKAVSAQYQVDIRRVAAVVRLMEIEKRMEKENAPMAIPYARAVEKMLPRANLESSEEPFEPINDVHVHSFTMQQLFVPVSESREFTRKDAAKAFGDHILPPDHKMRIPELVEMEKDILNGVPQMQAEKQFLERTAESERRFAESQKYVAAKKDAKKSKVDTERFEFRIENFNSEAVGKKGRARNAVGWRYGVPFNDRQKGLYKIPTSVG
;
A
#
# COMPACT_ATOMS: atom_id res chain seq x y z
N MET A 1 19.83 -21.77 -15.56
CA MET A 1 19.85 -21.13 -14.22
C MET A 1 20.22 -19.67 -14.43
N PRO A 2 19.54 -18.69 -13.82
CA PRO A 2 20.01 -17.31 -13.90
C PRO A 2 21.43 -17.24 -13.29
N PRO A 3 22.31 -16.33 -13.74
CA PRO A 3 23.43 -15.98 -12.91
C PRO A 3 22.85 -15.55 -11.57
N ARG A 4 23.21 -16.26 -10.49
CA ARG A 4 23.17 -15.65 -9.17
C ARG A 4 24.03 -14.42 -9.32
N ILE A 5 23.40 -13.25 -9.36
CA ILE A 5 24.07 -11.98 -9.06
C ILE A 5 24.76 -12.30 -7.74
N ARG A 6 26.09 -12.43 -7.77
CA ARG A 6 26.85 -12.50 -6.52
C ARG A 6 26.40 -11.28 -5.75
N SER A 7 26.02 -11.47 -4.49
CA SER A 7 25.93 -10.38 -3.53
C SER A 7 27.31 -9.74 -3.46
N SER A 8 27.63 -8.88 -4.42
CA SER A 8 28.72 -7.95 -4.35
C SER A 8 28.31 -6.96 -3.27
N ASN A 9 29.06 -6.98 -2.17
CA ASN A 9 28.95 -6.08 -1.04
C ASN A 9 29.16 -4.61 -1.47
N CYS A 10 28.18 -4.01 -2.13
CA CYS A 10 28.10 -2.57 -2.31
C CYS A 10 26.62 -2.18 -2.43
N PRO A 11 25.97 -1.76 -1.34
CA PRO A 11 24.69 -1.08 -1.46
C PRO A 11 24.91 0.29 -2.15
N PRO A 12 23.97 0.80 -2.98
CA PRO A 12 24.01 2.15 -3.54
C PRO A 12 23.69 3.21 -2.47
N GLN A 13 24.40 3.15 -1.33
CA GLN A 13 24.04 3.86 -0.10
C GLN A 13 24.52 5.32 -0.05
N GLN A 14 25.10 5.87 -1.12
CA GLN A 14 25.70 7.22 -1.09
C GLN A 14 25.21 8.20 -2.16
N LEU A 15 23.98 8.03 -2.67
CA LEU A 15 23.36 9.00 -3.59
C LEU A 15 23.10 10.40 -2.99
N LEU A 16 23.27 10.57 -1.67
CA LEU A 16 22.91 11.79 -0.95
C LEU A 16 23.94 12.93 -1.02
N LEU A 17 25.20 12.63 -1.33
CA LEU A 17 26.27 13.63 -1.24
C LEU A 17 26.36 14.57 -2.46
N ASN A 18 25.71 14.23 -3.59
CA ASN A 18 25.91 14.95 -4.86
C ASN A 18 24.66 15.71 -5.39
N TYR A 19 23.50 15.62 -4.72
CA TYR A 19 22.26 16.27 -5.20
C TYR A 19 22.11 17.73 -4.73
N LEU A 20 23.04 18.26 -3.93
CA LEU A 20 22.93 19.57 -3.27
C LEU A 20 23.24 20.79 -4.17
N ASP A 21 23.67 20.60 -5.42
CA ASP A 21 24.13 21.70 -6.29
C ASP A 21 23.10 22.23 -7.32
N ALA A 22 21.81 21.88 -7.20
CA ALA A 22 20.77 22.40 -8.10
C ALA A 22 19.86 23.45 -7.40
N PRO A 23 19.71 24.67 -7.94
CA PRO A 23 18.90 25.72 -7.32
C PRO A 23 17.38 25.45 -7.47
N LEU A 24 16.64 25.61 -6.37
CA LEU A 24 15.18 25.49 -6.26
C LEU A 24 14.46 26.71 -6.90
N PRO A 25 13.35 26.52 -7.64
CA PRO A 25 12.44 27.62 -7.97
C PRO A 25 11.32 27.79 -6.93
N SER A 26 11.08 29.06 -6.59
CA SER A 26 10.16 29.59 -5.58
C SER A 26 8.67 29.60 -5.98
N SER A 27 7.80 29.43 -4.96
CA SER A 27 6.39 29.89 -4.81
C SER A 27 5.34 29.48 -5.87
N LEU A 28 4.08 29.16 -5.54
CA LEU A 28 3.02 30.04 -5.01
C LEU A 28 1.84 29.22 -4.44
N LEU A 29 1.29 29.65 -3.30
CA LEU A 29 -0.02 29.24 -2.76
C LEU A 29 -0.97 30.46 -2.82
N PRO A 30 -2.29 30.26 -3.04
CA PRO A 30 -3.28 31.24 -2.65
C PRO A 30 -4.10 30.82 -1.42
N LEU A 31 -4.27 31.78 -0.50
CA LEU A 31 -5.29 31.86 0.56
C LEU A 31 -6.68 32.18 -0.05
N HIS A 32 -7.77 31.65 0.52
CA HIS A 32 -8.76 32.42 1.31
C HIS A 32 -9.99 31.61 1.79
N ARG A 33 -10.42 32.00 3.02
CA ARG A 33 -11.63 31.82 3.89
C ARG A 33 -13.04 31.86 3.22
N PRO A 34 -14.21 31.76 3.94
CA PRO A 34 -14.45 31.78 5.41
C PRO A 34 -15.49 30.79 6.04
N LEU A 35 -15.38 30.75 7.39
CA LEU A 35 -16.34 30.53 8.49
C LEU A 35 -17.86 30.36 8.22
N ALA A 36 -18.45 29.40 8.94
CA ALA A 36 -19.85 29.45 9.39
C ALA A 36 -19.99 28.89 10.82
N LEU A 37 -20.73 29.63 11.65
CA LEU A 37 -21.17 29.34 13.02
C LEU A 37 -22.38 28.37 13.04
N ALA A 38 -22.41 27.43 13.97
CA ALA A 38 -23.64 26.87 14.58
C ALA A 38 -23.22 26.00 15.79
N ALA A 39 -23.42 26.49 17.01
CA ALA A 39 -24.62 26.29 17.83
C ALA A 39 -24.68 24.89 18.47
N SER A 40 -24.27 24.85 19.73
CA SER A 40 -24.34 23.75 20.69
C SER A 40 -25.78 23.47 21.15
N SER A 41 -26.16 22.19 21.25
CA SER A 41 -27.17 21.75 22.21
C SER A 41 -26.99 20.27 22.57
N ASN A 42 -26.60 20.05 23.83
CA ASN A 42 -26.66 18.74 24.50
C ASN A 42 -28.11 18.47 24.93
N PRO A 43 -28.63 17.24 24.79
CA PRO A 43 -29.80 16.81 25.52
C PRO A 43 -29.41 15.99 26.77
N SER A 44 -29.81 16.51 27.92
CA SER A 44 -29.85 15.83 29.22
C SER A 44 -31.06 14.87 29.28
N PRO A 45 -30.94 13.65 29.83
CA PRO A 45 -32.10 12.80 30.07
C PRO A 45 -32.72 13.09 31.45
N SER A 46 -33.94 13.64 31.44
CA SER A 46 -34.81 13.75 32.60
C SER A 46 -35.41 12.39 32.94
N SER A 47 -35.30 12.01 34.22
CA SER A 47 -35.92 10.81 34.79
C SER A 47 -37.31 11.17 35.32
N PRO A 48 -38.38 10.40 35.02
CA PRO A 48 -39.65 10.60 35.70
C PRO A 48 -39.68 9.82 37.02
N SER A 49 -39.88 10.56 38.10
CA SER A 49 -40.13 10.05 39.44
C SER A 49 -41.61 9.66 39.57
N CYS A 50 -41.90 8.36 39.67
CA CYS A 50 -43.22 7.86 40.02
C CYS A 50 -43.24 7.45 41.49
N ARG A 51 -44.02 8.21 42.25
CA ARG A 51 -44.32 8.02 43.67
C ARG A 51 -45.59 7.16 43.76
N LEU A 52 -45.51 6.00 44.40
CA LEU A 52 -46.68 5.23 44.84
C LEU A 52 -46.55 4.91 46.33
N GLN A 53 -47.59 5.28 47.08
CA GLN A 53 -47.80 4.96 48.48
C GLN A 53 -48.44 3.56 48.64
N PRO A 54 -48.39 2.97 49.85
CA PRO A 54 -48.50 1.53 50.05
C PRO A 54 -49.94 1.06 50.28
N GLN A 55 -50.30 -0.07 49.69
CA GLN A 55 -51.39 -0.91 50.16
C GLN A 55 -50.84 -2.29 50.55
N ASN A 56 -51.25 -2.73 51.73
CA ASN A 56 -50.77 -3.89 52.47
C ASN A 56 -51.63 -5.14 52.09
N PRO A 57 -51.36 -6.36 52.60
CA PRO A 57 -50.44 -7.31 52.00
C PRO A 57 -51.14 -8.66 51.73
N GLN A 58 -51.14 -9.14 50.49
CA GLN A 58 -51.43 -10.56 50.21
C GLN A 58 -51.07 -10.90 48.75
N CYS A 59 -49.78 -10.96 48.48
CA CYS A 59 -49.31 -11.80 47.39
C CYS A 59 -47.92 -12.31 47.77
N GLN A 60 -47.85 -13.62 47.88
CA GLN A 60 -46.69 -14.35 48.35
C GLN A 60 -45.47 -13.96 47.52
N GLN A 61 -44.39 -13.69 48.24
CA GLN A 61 -43.06 -13.47 47.71
C GLN A 61 -42.61 -14.72 46.94
N GLN A 62 -42.94 -14.80 45.66
CA GLN A 62 -42.12 -15.56 44.72
C GLN A 62 -40.95 -14.65 44.35
N ALA A 63 -40.07 -14.44 45.34
CA ALA A 63 -38.71 -14.02 45.06
C ALA A 63 -38.16 -15.02 44.04
N SER A 64 -37.80 -14.55 42.85
CA SER A 64 -37.00 -15.31 41.91
C SER A 64 -35.81 -15.85 42.69
N SER A 65 -35.87 -17.14 43.01
CA SER A 65 -34.83 -17.80 43.79
C SER A 65 -33.54 -17.63 43.01
N PHE A 66 -32.60 -16.87 43.57
CA PHE A 66 -31.23 -16.82 43.06
C PHE A 66 -30.78 -18.28 42.96
N SER A 67 -30.41 -18.72 41.76
CA SER A 67 -29.95 -20.08 41.52
C SER A 67 -28.80 -20.41 42.49
N THR A 68 -29.10 -21.17 43.54
CA THR A 68 -28.15 -21.74 44.50
C THR A 68 -27.47 -22.99 43.95
N SER A 69 -27.45 -23.15 42.62
CA SER A 69 -26.62 -24.13 41.94
C SER A 69 -25.16 -23.85 42.27
N GLN A 70 -24.48 -24.83 42.88
CA GLN A 70 -23.04 -24.72 43.15
C GLN A 70 -22.29 -24.31 41.88
N PRO A 71 -21.25 -23.45 41.98
CA PRO A 71 -20.48 -23.04 40.82
C PRO A 71 -19.95 -24.30 40.14
N ARG A 72 -20.37 -24.50 38.88
CA ARG A 72 -19.99 -25.67 38.09
C ARG A 72 -18.46 -25.78 38.07
N GLU A 73 -17.94 -26.92 38.50
CA GLU A 73 -16.50 -27.17 38.46
C GLU A 73 -15.96 -26.97 37.04
N MET A 74 -14.76 -26.40 36.95
CA MET A 74 -14.12 -26.14 35.66
C MET A 74 -13.89 -27.44 34.89
N THR A 75 -14.23 -27.42 33.59
CA THR A 75 -13.98 -28.58 32.72
C THR A 75 -12.47 -28.79 32.54
N LYS A 76 -12.06 -30.02 32.20
CA LYS A 76 -10.64 -30.35 31.96
C LYS A 76 -9.97 -29.39 30.94
N PRO A 77 -10.57 -29.10 29.77
CA PRO A 77 -9.98 -28.15 28.82
C PRO A 77 -9.81 -26.74 29.38
N GLN A 78 -10.76 -26.27 30.19
CA GLN A 78 -10.64 -24.95 30.82
C GLN A 78 -9.51 -24.90 31.85
N ARG A 79 -9.28 -26.00 32.59
CA ARG A 79 -8.15 -26.11 33.53
C ARG A 79 -6.82 -26.13 32.78
N GLU A 80 -6.71 -26.89 31.70
CA GLU A 80 -5.53 -26.94 30.84
C GLU A 80 -5.24 -25.57 30.21
N PHE A 81 -6.26 -24.90 29.69
CA PHE A 81 -6.14 -23.55 29.14
C PHE A 81 -5.66 -22.53 30.19
N ARG A 82 -6.23 -22.54 31.39
CA ARG A 82 -5.76 -21.66 32.49
C ARG A 82 -4.32 -21.99 32.91
N SER A 83 -3.93 -23.26 32.90
CA SER A 83 -2.55 -23.68 33.16
C SER A 83 -1.59 -23.14 32.10
N PHE A 84 -1.98 -23.22 30.82
CA PHE A 84 -1.22 -22.62 29.72
C PHE A 84 -1.08 -21.11 29.90
N LEU A 85 -2.17 -20.37 30.14
CA LEU A 85 -2.15 -18.91 30.31
C LEU A 85 -1.22 -18.48 31.44
N LYS A 86 -1.25 -19.17 32.59
CA LYS A 86 -0.38 -18.86 33.74
C LYS A 86 1.10 -19.14 33.49
N ARG A 87 1.42 -20.11 32.63
CA ARG A 87 2.79 -20.55 32.34
C ARG A 87 3.32 -19.91 31.06
N MET A 88 3.02 -20.53 29.92
CA MET A 88 3.54 -20.14 28.60
C MET A 88 2.83 -18.91 28.04
N GLY A 89 1.55 -18.73 28.35
CA GLY A 89 0.74 -17.63 27.85
C GLY A 89 1.08 -16.27 28.48
N LYS A 90 1.68 -16.26 29.68
CA LYS A 90 1.98 -15.04 30.44
C LYS A 90 2.85 -14.05 29.67
N GLN A 91 3.75 -14.53 28.82
CA GLN A 91 4.63 -13.68 28.00
C GLN A 91 3.88 -12.82 26.96
N PHE A 92 2.62 -13.16 26.66
CA PHE A 92 1.76 -12.46 25.71
C PHE A 92 0.73 -11.56 26.40
N GLU A 93 0.69 -11.54 27.74
CA GLU A 93 -0.24 -10.70 28.51
C GLU A 93 0.11 -9.21 28.36
N THR A 94 1.40 -8.88 28.46
CA THR A 94 1.95 -7.55 28.24
C THR A 94 3.11 -7.60 27.26
N HIS A 95 3.18 -6.60 26.37
CA HIS A 95 4.31 -6.49 25.45
C HIS A 95 5.45 -5.72 26.13
N GLU A 96 6.52 -6.42 26.46
CA GLU A 96 7.71 -5.84 27.07
C GLU A 96 8.89 -5.88 26.07
N GLY A 97 9.55 -4.75 25.86
CA GLY A 97 10.68 -4.64 24.92
C GLY A 97 10.29 -4.32 23.47
N ASN A 98 11.23 -4.58 22.55
CA ASN A 98 11.11 -4.25 21.13
C ASN A 98 11.09 -5.52 20.28
N GLY A 99 10.27 -5.49 19.23
CA GLY A 99 10.17 -6.56 18.24
C GLY A 99 9.04 -7.55 18.52
N PRO A 100 8.82 -8.52 17.63
CA PRO A 100 7.65 -9.37 17.70
C PRO A 100 7.74 -10.47 18.77
N ARG A 101 6.61 -10.67 19.46
CA ARG A 101 6.37 -11.79 20.39
C ARG A 101 5.30 -12.71 19.83
N TYR A 102 5.69 -13.54 18.86
CA TYR A 102 4.78 -14.51 18.22
C TYR A 102 4.79 -15.88 18.88
N LEU A 103 3.73 -16.66 18.66
CA LEU A 103 3.63 -18.06 19.11
C LEU A 103 4.73 -18.94 18.50
N GLY A 104 5.19 -18.65 17.28
CA GLY A 104 6.29 -19.39 16.65
C GLY A 104 7.59 -19.36 17.45
N ARG A 105 7.81 -18.33 18.28
CA ARG A 105 8.98 -18.23 19.17
C ARG A 105 9.05 -19.39 20.17
N LEU A 106 7.91 -19.93 20.61
CA LEU A 106 7.86 -21.12 21.47
C LEU A 106 8.52 -22.34 20.81
N GLN A 107 8.53 -22.37 19.47
CA GLN A 107 9.15 -23.42 18.65
C GLN A 107 10.48 -22.97 18.04
N ARG A 108 11.10 -21.90 18.57
CA ARG A 108 12.34 -21.28 18.05
C ARG A 108 12.24 -20.83 16.58
N MET A 109 11.04 -20.46 16.15
CA MET A 109 10.79 -19.90 14.83
C MET A 109 10.61 -18.39 14.95
N ASP A 110 11.60 -17.63 14.51
CA ASP A 110 11.57 -16.18 14.56
C ASP A 110 10.59 -15.59 13.54
N ASN A 111 10.00 -14.45 13.90
CA ASN A 111 9.05 -13.68 13.09
C ASN A 111 7.89 -14.48 12.49
N THR A 112 7.56 -15.65 13.05
CA THR A 112 6.51 -16.53 12.52
C THR A 112 5.27 -16.47 13.44
N PRO A 113 4.21 -15.73 13.06
CA PRO A 113 3.02 -15.58 13.89
C PRO A 113 2.27 -16.90 14.10
N PHE A 114 2.23 -17.75 13.06
CA PHE A 114 1.50 -19.01 13.09
C PHE A 114 2.47 -20.20 12.97
N PRO A 115 2.61 -21.04 14.01
CA PRO A 115 3.57 -22.15 13.98
C PRO A 115 3.25 -23.20 12.90
N SER A 116 1.98 -23.34 12.51
CA SER A 116 1.55 -24.27 11.46
C SER A 116 1.92 -23.79 10.05
N ASN A 117 2.04 -22.49 9.81
CA ASN A 117 2.36 -21.91 8.50
C ASN A 117 3.73 -21.24 8.53
N LYS A 118 4.77 -22.01 8.20
CA LYS A 118 6.17 -21.54 8.15
C LYS A 118 6.47 -20.58 7.00
N SER A 119 5.64 -20.59 5.94
CA SER A 119 5.83 -19.73 4.78
C SER A 119 5.46 -18.29 5.06
N PHE A 120 4.52 -18.06 5.99
CA PHE A 120 4.10 -16.71 6.37
C PHE A 120 4.96 -16.18 7.51
N LYS A 121 5.78 -15.17 7.20
CA LYS A 121 6.62 -14.45 8.15
C LYS A 121 6.12 -13.01 8.29
N SER A 122 6.32 -12.44 9.46
CA SER A 122 6.12 -11.03 9.72
C SER A 122 7.35 -10.25 9.23
N GLU A 123 7.23 -9.69 8.05
CA GLU A 123 8.26 -8.85 7.45
C GLU A 123 8.41 -7.51 8.20
N PRO A 124 9.61 -6.92 8.23
CA PRO A 124 9.85 -5.66 8.91
C PRO A 124 9.02 -4.52 8.32
N VAL A 125 8.54 -3.61 9.17
CA VAL A 125 7.86 -2.38 8.77
C VAL A 125 8.79 -1.18 8.82
N LEU A 126 8.51 -0.16 8.02
CA LEU A 126 9.26 1.09 8.04
C LEU A 126 9.04 1.81 9.38
N SER A 127 10.13 2.11 10.09
CA SER A 127 10.05 2.88 11.33
C SER A 127 9.52 4.30 11.08
N SER A 128 8.98 4.93 12.12
CA SER A 128 8.53 6.33 12.05
C SER A 128 9.62 7.29 11.55
N ARG A 129 10.88 7.01 11.90
CA ARG A 129 12.05 7.75 11.40
C ARG A 129 12.33 7.47 9.91
N ALA A 130 12.29 6.21 9.49
CA ALA A 130 12.49 5.82 8.10
C ALA A 130 11.44 6.43 7.16
N ARG A 131 10.17 6.48 7.58
CA ARG A 131 9.09 7.13 6.82
C ARG A 131 9.36 8.62 6.59
N ARG A 132 9.85 9.31 7.62
CA ARG A 132 10.24 10.72 7.53
C ARG A 132 11.40 10.93 6.56
N LEU A 133 12.42 10.09 6.58
CA LEU A 133 13.57 10.17 5.66
C LEU A 133 13.15 10.08 4.20
N ILE A 134 12.29 9.10 3.87
CA ILE A 134 11.75 8.95 2.52
C ILE A 134 10.99 10.21 2.11
N TRP A 135 10.13 10.74 3.00
CA TRP A 135 9.38 11.95 2.73
C TRP A 135 10.29 13.18 2.52
N GLU A 136 11.31 13.36 3.37
CA GLU A 136 12.30 14.44 3.23
C GLU A 136 13.07 14.34 1.90
N ALA A 137 13.47 13.13 1.48
CA ALA A 137 14.17 12.90 0.22
C ALA A 137 13.31 13.26 -1.01
N VAL A 138 12.01 12.93 -0.98
CA VAL A 138 11.11 13.24 -2.11
C VAL A 138 10.67 14.70 -2.09
N MET A 139 10.19 15.21 -0.95
CA MET A 139 9.53 16.52 -0.87
C MET A 139 10.50 17.69 -0.69
N LEU A 140 11.54 17.53 0.14
CA LEU A 140 12.48 18.62 0.42
C LEU A 140 13.64 18.60 -0.57
N ARG A 141 14.21 17.42 -0.82
CA ARG A 141 15.34 17.28 -1.76
C ARG A 141 14.89 17.18 -3.21
N GLY A 142 13.61 16.91 -3.50
CA GLY A 142 13.12 16.80 -4.88
C GLY A 142 13.73 15.64 -5.66
N MET A 143 14.16 14.56 -4.98
CA MET A 143 14.71 13.38 -5.65
C MET A 143 13.60 12.59 -6.36
N PRO A 144 13.87 11.99 -7.53
CA PRO A 144 12.89 11.16 -8.22
C PRO A 144 12.53 9.92 -7.39
N LEU A 145 11.26 9.52 -7.43
CA LEU A 145 10.73 8.38 -6.66
C LEU A 145 11.51 7.08 -6.96
N LYS A 146 11.87 6.86 -8.22
CA LYS A 146 12.69 5.70 -8.63
C LYS A 146 14.06 5.69 -7.97
N ALA A 147 14.72 6.84 -7.86
CA ALA A 147 16.02 6.93 -7.21
C ALA A 147 15.92 6.69 -5.70
N VAL A 148 14.91 7.28 -5.03
CA VAL A 148 14.64 7.05 -3.60
C VAL A 148 14.34 5.56 -3.33
N SER A 149 13.59 4.93 -4.23
CA SER A 149 13.28 3.49 -4.17
C SER A 149 14.55 2.63 -4.28
N ALA A 150 15.42 2.92 -5.25
CA ALA A 150 16.70 2.22 -5.41
C ALA A 150 17.66 2.46 -4.23
N GLN A 151 17.70 3.68 -3.70
CA GLN A 151 18.59 4.06 -2.60
C GLN A 151 18.23 3.31 -1.30
N TYR A 152 16.95 3.33 -0.94
CA TYR A 152 16.48 2.74 0.32
C TYR A 152 16.04 1.28 0.18
N GLN A 153 16.09 0.71 -1.03
CA GLN A 153 15.62 -0.65 -1.33
C GLN A 153 14.17 -0.88 -0.92
N VAL A 154 13.31 0.09 -1.23
CA VAL A 154 11.87 0.09 -0.94
C VAL A 154 11.11 0.18 -2.26
N ASP A 155 10.05 -0.61 -2.49
CA ASP A 155 9.25 -0.57 -3.71
C ASP A 155 8.67 0.84 -3.92
N ILE A 156 8.73 1.34 -5.16
CA ILE A 156 8.15 2.63 -5.60
C ILE A 156 6.70 2.77 -5.12
N ARG A 157 5.92 1.69 -5.17
CA ARG A 157 4.52 1.71 -4.68
C ARG A 157 4.42 2.07 -3.20
N ARG A 158 5.33 1.52 -2.39
CA ARG A 158 5.40 1.78 -0.95
C ARG A 158 5.92 3.18 -0.68
N VAL A 159 6.96 3.63 -1.40
CA VAL A 159 7.45 5.02 -1.32
C VAL A 159 6.32 6.02 -1.57
N ALA A 160 5.55 5.85 -2.65
CA ALA A 160 4.41 6.73 -2.96
C ALA A 160 3.31 6.68 -1.90
N ALA A 161 3.05 5.51 -1.29
CA ALA A 161 2.09 5.38 -0.19
C ALA A 161 2.57 6.10 1.08
N VAL A 162 3.86 5.97 1.43
CA VAL A 162 4.47 6.66 2.57
C VAL A 162 4.34 8.17 2.41
N VAL A 163 4.69 8.71 1.24
CA VAL A 163 4.55 10.15 0.97
C VAL A 163 3.10 10.61 1.15
N ARG A 164 2.12 9.88 0.58
CA ARG A 164 0.69 10.24 0.75
C ARG A 164 0.22 10.23 2.20
N LEU A 165 0.62 9.24 2.99
CA LEU A 165 0.23 9.15 4.40
C LEU A 165 0.92 10.21 5.25
N MET A 166 2.18 10.53 4.96
CA MET A 166 2.94 11.60 5.62
C MET A 166 2.32 12.98 5.34
N GLU A 167 1.87 13.25 4.12
CA GLU A 167 1.15 14.50 3.81
C GLU A 167 -0.16 14.63 4.60
N ILE A 168 -0.90 13.53 4.79
CA ILE A 168 -2.09 13.53 5.65
C ILE A 168 -1.71 13.82 7.09
N GLU A 169 -0.64 13.20 7.61
CA GLU A 169 -0.12 13.46 8.95
C GLU A 169 0.28 14.94 9.12
N LYS A 170 0.99 15.52 8.15
CA LYS A 170 1.35 16.96 8.15
C LYS A 170 0.14 17.88 8.10
N ARG A 171 -0.89 17.53 7.33
CA ARG A 171 -2.15 18.27 7.33
C ARG A 171 -2.85 18.19 8.70
N MET A 172 -2.90 17.01 9.30
CA MET A 172 -3.49 16.82 10.64
C MET A 172 -2.72 17.58 11.73
N GLU A 173 -1.38 17.58 11.67
CA GLU A 173 -0.53 18.40 12.53
C GLU A 173 -0.87 19.89 12.37
N LYS A 174 -1.00 20.38 11.13
CA LYS A 174 -1.37 21.78 10.83
C LYS A 174 -2.77 22.14 11.34
N GLU A 175 -3.70 21.21 11.28
CA GLU A 175 -5.07 21.36 11.79
C GLU A 175 -5.16 21.16 13.32
N ASN A 176 -4.06 20.81 13.98
CA ASN A 176 -4.00 20.41 15.40
C ASN A 176 -4.99 19.28 15.73
N ALA A 177 -5.24 18.37 14.79
CA ALA A 177 -6.12 17.23 14.99
C ALA A 177 -5.50 16.25 16.00
N PRO A 178 -6.31 15.63 16.88
CA PRO A 178 -5.80 14.67 17.86
C PRO A 178 -5.24 13.42 17.16
N MET A 179 -3.94 13.18 17.33
CA MET A 179 -3.26 12.02 16.76
C MET A 179 -3.17 10.86 17.76
N ALA A 180 -3.35 9.63 17.28
CA ALA A 180 -3.26 8.41 18.09
C ALA A 180 -1.82 7.99 18.41
N ILE A 181 -1.01 8.91 18.94
CA ILE A 181 0.43 8.72 19.20
C ILE A 181 0.69 7.59 20.21
N PRO A 182 -0.02 7.47 21.35
CA PRO A 182 0.21 6.39 22.31
C PRO A 182 -0.02 5.01 21.69
N TYR A 183 -1.07 4.90 20.88
CA TYR A 183 -1.40 3.69 20.12
C TYR A 183 -0.30 3.35 19.11
N ALA A 184 0.11 4.32 18.28
CA ALA A 184 1.14 4.11 17.27
C ALA A 184 2.47 3.65 17.89
N ARG A 185 2.91 4.28 18.99
CA ARG A 185 4.13 3.90 19.72
C ARG A 185 4.06 2.49 20.30
N ALA A 186 2.91 2.08 20.81
CA ALA A 186 2.72 0.74 21.36
C ALA A 186 2.77 -0.33 20.25
N VAL A 187 2.07 -0.10 19.14
CA VAL A 187 2.02 -1.03 18.00
C VAL A 187 3.37 -1.13 17.29
N GLU A 188 4.08 -0.01 17.11
CA GLU A 188 5.41 -0.01 16.46
C GLU A 188 6.43 -0.86 17.24
N LYS A 189 6.32 -0.93 18.57
CA LYS A 189 7.18 -1.79 19.41
C LYS A 189 6.89 -3.29 19.26
N MET A 190 5.68 -3.66 18.85
CA MET A 190 5.25 -5.06 18.68
C MET A 190 5.68 -5.65 17.33
N LEU A 191 6.09 -4.83 16.38
CA LEU A 191 6.42 -5.25 15.02
C LEU A 191 7.95 -5.27 14.81
N PRO A 192 8.47 -6.14 13.93
CA PRO A 192 9.83 -6.00 13.43
C PRO A 192 9.93 -4.69 12.64
N ARG A 193 11.00 -3.92 12.84
CA ARG A 193 11.17 -2.59 12.23
C ARG A 193 12.52 -2.48 11.53
N ALA A 194 12.53 -1.82 10.38
CA ALA A 194 13.75 -1.51 9.65
C ALA A 194 14.11 -0.03 9.78
N ASN A 195 15.36 0.24 10.12
CA ASN A 195 15.95 1.58 10.10
C ASN A 195 16.83 1.67 8.84
N LEU A 196 16.40 2.47 7.86
CA LEU A 196 17.04 2.59 6.55
C LEU A 196 18.47 3.18 6.58
N GLU A 197 18.92 3.69 7.72
CA GLU A 197 20.23 4.35 7.89
C GLU A 197 21.40 3.35 8.08
N SER A 198 21.13 2.10 8.51
CA SER A 198 22.19 1.22 9.05
C SER A 198 22.06 -0.26 8.63
N SER A 199 21.09 -0.61 7.78
CA SER A 199 20.88 -2.01 7.42
C SER A 199 21.65 -2.37 6.15
N GLU A 200 22.48 -3.41 6.25
CA GLU A 200 23.12 -4.06 5.09
C GLU A 200 22.09 -4.83 4.24
N GLU A 201 20.96 -5.23 4.84
CA GLU A 201 19.90 -5.96 4.17
C GLU A 201 18.91 -5.02 3.47
N PRO A 202 18.52 -5.33 2.21
CA PRO A 202 17.48 -4.58 1.53
C PRO A 202 16.14 -4.74 2.26
N PHE A 203 15.37 -3.65 2.34
CA PHE A 203 14.07 -3.67 3.03
C PHE A 203 13.07 -4.62 2.35
N GLU A 204 12.98 -4.56 1.02
CA GLU A 204 12.17 -5.48 0.22
C GLU A 204 12.75 -5.63 -1.20
N PRO A 205 12.43 -6.72 -1.94
CA PRO A 205 12.90 -6.88 -3.31
C PRO A 205 12.23 -5.87 -4.25
N ILE A 206 13.01 -4.90 -4.74
CA ILE A 206 12.53 -3.86 -5.66
C ILE A 206 12.36 -4.34 -7.11
N ASN A 207 13.01 -5.45 -7.46
CA ASN A 207 13.10 -5.98 -8.83
C ASN A 207 12.13 -7.15 -9.10
N ASP A 208 11.12 -7.33 -8.25
CA ASP A 208 10.12 -8.37 -8.44
C ASP A 208 9.26 -8.12 -9.68
N VAL A 209 9.25 -9.10 -10.59
CA VAL A 209 8.51 -9.09 -11.85
C VAL A 209 7.27 -9.96 -11.73
N HIS A 210 6.14 -9.46 -12.24
CA HIS A 210 4.90 -10.23 -12.29
C HIS A 210 5.04 -11.44 -13.23
N VAL A 211 4.64 -12.63 -12.74
CA VAL A 211 4.58 -13.86 -13.54
C VAL A 211 3.36 -13.81 -14.45
N HIS A 212 3.60 -13.63 -15.75
CA HIS A 212 2.55 -13.58 -16.76
C HIS A 212 2.05 -14.98 -17.12
N SER A 213 0.75 -15.15 -17.41
CA SER A 213 0.15 -16.47 -17.68
C SER A 213 0.82 -17.21 -18.84
N PHE A 214 1.16 -16.51 -19.92
CA PHE A 214 1.86 -17.11 -21.07
C PHE A 214 3.26 -17.63 -20.72
N THR A 215 3.91 -17.07 -19.70
CA THR A 215 5.25 -17.50 -19.25
C THR A 215 5.22 -18.70 -18.31
N MET A 216 4.04 -19.19 -17.93
CA MET A 216 3.89 -20.37 -17.06
C MET A 216 3.94 -21.70 -17.81
N GLN A 217 4.01 -21.66 -19.15
CA GLN A 217 4.05 -22.86 -19.99
C GLN A 217 5.44 -23.49 -19.97
N GLN A 218 5.50 -24.81 -19.95
CA GLN A 218 6.75 -25.56 -20.12
C GLN A 218 7.01 -25.74 -21.62
N LEU A 219 8.00 -25.02 -22.15
CA LEU A 219 8.35 -25.06 -23.58
C LEU A 219 9.79 -25.55 -23.77
N PHE A 220 9.96 -26.50 -24.69
CA PHE A 220 11.26 -26.95 -25.18
C PHE A 220 11.33 -26.66 -26.67
N VAL A 221 11.92 -25.52 -27.02
CA VAL A 221 11.98 -25.05 -28.41
C VAL A 221 13.20 -25.68 -29.08
N PRO A 222 13.03 -26.53 -30.12
CA PRO A 222 14.17 -27.03 -30.89
C PRO A 222 14.81 -25.88 -31.65
N VAL A 223 16.11 -25.71 -31.48
CA VAL A 223 16.92 -24.66 -32.12
C VAL A 223 18.18 -25.29 -32.71
N SER A 224 18.84 -24.57 -33.63
CA SER A 224 20.16 -24.98 -34.12
C SER A 224 21.14 -25.13 -32.96
N GLU A 225 22.03 -26.13 -33.05
CA GLU A 225 23.09 -26.40 -32.06
C GLU A 225 24.00 -25.20 -31.80
N SER A 226 24.18 -24.33 -32.80
CA SER A 226 25.03 -23.14 -32.74
C SER A 226 24.27 -21.85 -32.43
N ARG A 227 22.95 -21.90 -32.18
CA ARG A 227 22.14 -20.70 -31.94
C ARG A 227 22.35 -20.16 -30.54
N GLU A 228 22.69 -18.87 -30.43
CA GLU A 228 22.65 -18.14 -29.17
C GLU A 228 21.19 -17.79 -28.81
N PHE A 229 20.64 -18.45 -27.79
CA PHE A 229 19.24 -18.27 -27.38
C PHE A 229 19.12 -17.25 -26.24
N THR A 230 18.65 -16.04 -26.54
CA THR A 230 18.62 -14.92 -25.58
C THR A 230 17.29 -14.80 -24.83
N ARG A 231 17.23 -13.91 -23.83
CA ARG A 231 15.97 -13.54 -23.14
C ARG A 231 14.90 -12.98 -24.09
N LYS A 232 15.32 -12.31 -25.17
CA LYS A 232 14.40 -11.78 -26.19
C LYS A 232 13.81 -12.91 -27.03
N ASP A 233 14.63 -13.90 -27.40
CA ASP A 233 14.16 -15.11 -28.09
C ASP A 233 13.20 -15.91 -27.21
N ALA A 234 13.51 -16.06 -25.92
CA ALA A 234 12.63 -16.72 -24.97
C ALA A 234 11.27 -16.01 -24.83
N ALA A 235 11.26 -14.67 -24.75
CA ALA A 235 10.03 -13.90 -24.69
C ALA A 235 9.17 -14.12 -25.95
N LYS A 236 9.79 -14.10 -27.13
CA LYS A 236 9.12 -14.38 -28.41
C LYS A 236 8.60 -15.82 -28.49
N ALA A 237 9.33 -16.78 -27.94
CA ALA A 237 8.89 -18.18 -27.89
C ALA A 237 7.61 -18.36 -27.06
N PHE A 238 7.42 -17.56 -25.99
CA PHE A 238 6.17 -17.56 -25.23
C PHE A 238 5.02 -16.84 -25.95
N GLY A 239 5.32 -15.86 -26.82
CA GLY A 239 4.33 -15.17 -27.63
C GLY A 239 4.82 -13.83 -28.20
N ASP A 240 4.22 -13.38 -29.30
CA ASP A 240 4.72 -12.23 -30.07
C ASP A 240 4.66 -10.88 -29.31
N HIS A 241 3.68 -10.72 -28.41
CA HIS A 241 3.48 -9.47 -27.66
C HIS A 241 4.15 -9.49 -26.27
N ILE A 242 4.92 -10.53 -25.96
CA ILE A 242 5.53 -10.68 -24.63
C ILE A 242 6.86 -9.96 -24.59
N LEU A 243 6.98 -9.05 -23.62
CA LEU A 243 8.23 -8.37 -23.34
C LEU A 243 9.16 -9.23 -22.46
N PRO A 244 10.49 -9.14 -22.67
CA PRO A 244 11.47 -9.76 -21.78
C PRO A 244 11.40 -9.13 -20.37
N PRO A 245 11.91 -9.83 -19.33
CA PRO A 245 11.84 -9.35 -17.94
C PRO A 245 12.47 -7.97 -17.75
N ASP A 246 13.53 -7.67 -18.48
CA ASP A 246 14.28 -6.40 -18.41
C ASP A 246 13.38 -5.17 -18.66
N HIS A 247 12.35 -5.29 -19.50
CA HIS A 247 11.41 -4.20 -19.80
C HIS A 247 10.21 -4.16 -18.85
N LYS A 248 10.04 -5.19 -18.02
CA LYS A 248 8.94 -5.31 -17.04
C LYS A 248 9.35 -4.84 -15.64
N MET A 249 10.63 -4.56 -15.43
CA MET A 249 11.16 -4.03 -14.18
C MET A 249 10.57 -2.63 -13.91
N ARG A 250 10.41 -2.31 -12.62
CA ARG A 250 9.93 -0.98 -12.19
C ARG A 250 10.97 0.12 -12.39
N ILE A 251 12.24 -0.24 -12.23
CA ILE A 251 13.40 0.65 -12.33
C ILE A 251 14.38 0.05 -13.36
N PRO A 252 14.07 0.13 -14.67
CA PRO A 252 14.97 -0.37 -15.71
C PRO A 252 16.32 0.38 -15.74
N GLU A 253 16.37 1.62 -15.23
CA GLU A 253 17.56 2.47 -15.22
C GLU A 253 18.70 1.86 -14.38
N LEU A 254 18.40 0.99 -13.43
CA LEU A 254 19.42 0.23 -12.66
C LEU A 254 20.23 -0.72 -13.55
N VAL A 255 19.59 -1.31 -14.56
CA VAL A 255 20.27 -2.20 -15.51
C VAL A 255 21.26 -1.41 -16.36
N GLU A 256 20.92 -0.17 -16.70
CA GLU A 256 21.80 0.71 -17.47
C GLU A 256 22.99 1.17 -16.62
N MET A 257 22.74 1.56 -15.37
CA MET A 257 23.80 1.90 -14.41
C MET A 257 24.80 0.75 -14.23
N GLU A 258 24.31 -0.49 -14.05
CA GLU A 258 25.17 -1.66 -13.91
C GLU A 258 26.00 -1.92 -15.19
N LYS A 259 25.41 -1.72 -16.37
CA LYS A 259 26.14 -1.82 -17.63
C LYS A 259 27.24 -0.77 -17.75
N ASP A 260 26.99 0.46 -17.30
CA ASP A 260 27.98 1.52 -17.33
C ASP A 260 29.20 1.16 -16.44
N ILE A 261 28.94 0.60 -15.26
CA ILE A 261 29.99 0.11 -14.35
C ILE A 261 30.78 -1.03 -15.00
N LEU A 262 30.11 -2.00 -15.62
CA LEU A 262 30.76 -3.09 -16.35
C LEU A 262 31.62 -2.60 -17.53
N ASN A 263 31.23 -1.49 -18.15
CA ASN A 263 31.97 -0.84 -19.22
C ASN A 263 33.13 0.05 -18.70
N GLY A 264 33.39 0.06 -17.39
CA GLY A 264 34.50 0.79 -16.78
C GLY A 264 34.21 2.26 -16.46
N VAL A 265 32.95 2.71 -16.51
CA VAL A 265 32.56 4.04 -16.02
C VAL A 265 32.71 4.07 -14.50
N PRO A 266 33.34 5.11 -13.91
CA PRO A 266 33.47 5.20 -12.46
C PRO A 266 32.10 5.27 -11.79
N GLN A 267 31.94 4.56 -10.66
CA GLN A 267 30.66 4.41 -9.97
C GLN A 267 29.95 5.75 -9.70
N MET A 268 30.70 6.76 -9.26
CA MET A 268 30.17 8.11 -9.01
C MET A 268 29.51 8.73 -10.25
N GLN A 269 30.08 8.52 -11.43
CA GLN A 269 29.54 9.02 -12.68
C GLN A 269 28.32 8.21 -13.13
N ALA A 270 28.36 6.88 -12.97
CA ALA A 270 27.22 6.00 -13.26
C ALA A 270 26.00 6.34 -12.38
N GLU A 271 26.22 6.60 -11.09
CA GLU A 271 25.19 7.04 -10.15
C GLU A 271 24.58 8.39 -10.53
N LYS A 272 25.41 9.35 -10.96
CA LYS A 272 24.92 10.64 -11.47
C LYS A 272 24.05 10.45 -12.72
N GLN A 273 24.51 9.65 -13.67
CA GLN A 273 23.73 9.33 -14.87
C GLN A 273 22.42 8.62 -14.52
N PHE A 274 22.42 7.71 -13.54
CA PHE A 274 21.21 7.07 -13.03
C PHE A 274 20.19 8.09 -12.50
N LEU A 275 20.65 9.07 -11.70
CA LEU A 275 19.79 10.16 -11.20
C LEU A 275 19.20 10.99 -12.34
N GLU A 276 20.02 11.34 -13.33
CA GLU A 276 19.57 12.10 -14.51
C GLU A 276 18.51 11.31 -15.31
N ARG A 277 18.78 10.04 -15.63
CA ARG A 277 17.86 9.17 -16.39
C ARG A 277 16.54 8.95 -15.65
N THR A 278 16.60 8.73 -14.34
CA THR A 278 15.38 8.56 -13.53
C THR A 278 14.55 9.84 -13.48
N ALA A 279 15.19 11.01 -13.28
CA ALA A 279 14.53 12.31 -13.32
C ALA A 279 13.89 12.60 -14.69
N GLU A 280 14.58 12.31 -15.79
CA GLU A 280 14.03 12.44 -17.14
C GLU A 280 12.83 11.52 -17.36
N SER A 281 12.90 10.26 -16.90
CA SER A 281 11.81 9.31 -17.04
C SER A 281 10.54 9.78 -16.31
N GLU A 282 10.71 10.38 -15.13
CA GLU A 282 9.60 10.92 -14.33
C GLU A 282 9.03 12.21 -14.95
N ARG A 283 9.89 13.09 -15.49
CA ARG A 283 9.45 14.27 -16.26
C ARG A 283 8.61 13.87 -17.46
N ARG A 284 9.08 12.93 -18.29
CA ARG A 284 8.33 12.41 -19.44
C ARG A 284 6.99 11.81 -19.03
N PHE A 285 6.97 11.05 -17.93
CA PHE A 285 5.73 10.50 -17.39
C PHE A 285 4.77 11.61 -16.94
N ALA A 286 5.25 12.61 -16.22
CA ALA A 286 4.44 13.74 -15.77
C ALA A 286 3.88 14.56 -16.93
N GLU A 287 4.67 14.82 -17.98
CA GLU A 287 4.25 15.47 -19.21
C GLU A 287 3.16 14.67 -19.93
N SER A 288 3.34 13.36 -20.07
CA SER A 288 2.32 12.48 -20.64
C SER A 288 1.01 12.52 -19.84
N GLN A 289 1.07 12.53 -18.50
CA GLN A 289 -0.12 12.63 -17.66
C GLN A 289 -0.83 13.98 -17.82
N LYS A 290 -0.08 15.09 -17.83
CA LYS A 290 -0.61 16.44 -18.08
C LYS A 290 -1.28 16.52 -19.44
N TYR A 291 -0.64 15.97 -20.47
CA TYR A 291 -1.20 15.91 -21.82
C TYR A 291 -2.51 15.10 -21.87
N VAL A 292 -2.54 13.93 -21.22
CA VAL A 292 -3.75 13.10 -21.15
C VAL A 292 -4.87 13.80 -20.38
N ALA A 293 -4.56 14.50 -19.27
CA ALA A 293 -5.53 15.28 -18.51
C ALA A 293 -6.10 16.44 -19.33
N ALA A 294 -5.24 17.24 -19.96
CA ALA A 294 -5.64 18.35 -20.82
C ALA A 294 -6.51 17.87 -21.99
N LYS A 295 -6.15 16.74 -22.62
CA LYS A 295 -6.96 16.14 -23.69
C LYS A 295 -8.32 15.64 -23.22
N LYS A 296 -8.42 15.14 -21.98
CA LYS A 296 -9.70 14.75 -21.37
C LYS A 296 -10.56 15.96 -21.05
N ASP A 297 -9.98 17.03 -20.53
CA ASP A 297 -10.71 18.25 -20.19
C ASP A 297 -11.16 19.01 -21.44
N ALA A 298 -10.35 19.04 -22.50
CA ALA A 298 -10.72 19.63 -23.79
C ALA A 298 -11.93 18.95 -24.47
N LYS A 299 -12.24 17.70 -24.10
CA LYS A 299 -13.44 17.00 -24.60
C LYS A 299 -14.71 17.35 -23.84
N LYS A 300 -14.59 18.03 -22.68
CA LYS A 300 -15.73 18.36 -21.82
C LYS A 300 -16.09 19.82 -22.02
N SER A 301 -17.31 20.11 -22.47
CA SER A 301 -17.88 21.45 -22.40
C SER A 301 -18.58 21.64 -21.06
N LYS A 302 -18.33 22.79 -20.44
CA LYS A 302 -18.94 23.20 -19.17
C LYS A 302 -19.98 24.26 -19.47
N VAL A 303 -21.22 24.02 -19.06
CA VAL A 303 -22.32 24.97 -19.18
C VAL A 303 -22.84 25.26 -17.78
N ASP A 304 -22.46 26.42 -17.26
CA ASP A 304 -22.84 26.86 -15.93
C ASP A 304 -24.29 27.36 -15.94
N THR A 305 -25.06 26.92 -14.95
CA THR A 305 -26.41 27.41 -14.68
C THR A 305 -26.49 27.85 -13.22
N GLU A 306 -27.65 28.34 -12.78
CA GLU A 306 -27.84 28.84 -11.41
C GLU A 306 -27.60 27.76 -10.34
N ARG A 307 -27.98 26.50 -10.59
CA ARG A 307 -27.95 25.42 -9.56
C ARG A 307 -26.86 24.38 -9.77
N PHE A 308 -26.47 24.11 -11.02
CA PHE A 308 -25.52 23.06 -11.37
C PHE A 308 -24.66 23.44 -12.58
N GLU A 309 -23.50 22.80 -12.70
CA GLU A 309 -22.65 22.85 -13.88
C GLU A 309 -22.93 21.59 -14.72
N PHE A 310 -23.45 21.76 -15.94
CA PHE A 310 -23.53 20.64 -16.88
C PHE A 310 -22.15 20.39 -17.50
N ARG A 311 -21.65 19.16 -17.35
CA ARG A 311 -20.42 18.70 -17.99
C ARG A 311 -20.76 17.74 -19.11
N ILE A 312 -20.73 18.24 -20.35
CA ILE A 312 -21.07 17.48 -21.54
C ILE A 312 -19.77 16.97 -22.16
N GLU A 313 -19.56 15.66 -22.14
CA GLU A 313 -18.37 15.03 -22.71
C GLU A 313 -18.63 14.58 -24.15
N ASN A 314 -17.83 15.09 -25.09
CA ASN A 314 -17.87 14.67 -26.50
C ASN A 314 -17.27 13.28 -26.67
N PHE A 315 -17.99 12.41 -27.38
CA PHE A 315 -17.55 11.05 -27.71
C PHE A 315 -17.83 10.72 -29.17
N ASN A 316 -17.15 9.70 -29.70
CA ASN A 316 -17.39 9.21 -31.05
C ASN A 316 -18.53 8.17 -31.05
N SER A 317 -19.65 8.50 -31.70
CA SER A 317 -20.82 7.63 -31.82
C SER A 317 -20.61 6.43 -32.76
N GLU A 318 -19.67 6.52 -33.70
CA GLU A 318 -19.36 5.45 -34.67
C GLU A 318 -18.49 4.34 -34.05
N ALA A 319 -17.92 4.59 -32.86
CA ALA A 319 -17.04 3.67 -32.16
C ALA A 319 -17.77 2.49 -31.46
N VAL A 320 -18.73 1.87 -32.15
CA VAL A 320 -19.56 0.76 -31.65
C VAL A 320 -19.08 -0.63 -32.10
N GLY A 321 -18.09 -0.67 -33.00
CA GLY A 321 -17.55 -1.90 -33.60
C GLY A 321 -18.47 -2.50 -34.67
N LYS A 322 -17.94 -3.44 -35.46
CA LYS A 322 -18.61 -3.97 -36.66
C LYS A 322 -20.00 -4.58 -36.41
N LYS A 323 -20.25 -5.12 -35.21
CA LYS A 323 -21.51 -5.76 -34.82
C LYS A 323 -22.31 -4.95 -33.78
N GLY A 324 -21.95 -3.69 -33.54
CA GLY A 324 -22.53 -2.88 -32.44
C GLY A 324 -22.14 -3.34 -31.03
N ARG A 325 -21.13 -4.22 -30.91
CA ARG A 325 -20.66 -4.80 -29.63
C ARG A 325 -19.19 -4.44 -29.38
N ALA A 326 -18.93 -3.34 -28.69
CA ALA A 326 -17.58 -2.92 -28.28
C ALA A 326 -17.52 -2.57 -26.79
N ARG A 327 -16.53 -3.08 -26.03
CA ARG A 327 -16.40 -2.91 -24.56
C ARG A 327 -16.48 -1.45 -24.10
N ASN A 328 -15.92 -0.53 -24.89
CA ASN A 328 -15.81 0.89 -24.56
C ASN A 328 -16.89 1.77 -25.22
N ALA A 329 -17.94 1.18 -25.80
CA ALA A 329 -19.04 1.94 -26.39
C ALA A 329 -19.86 2.66 -25.31
N VAL A 330 -20.31 3.88 -25.61
CA VAL A 330 -21.10 4.72 -24.71
C VAL A 330 -22.60 4.46 -24.93
N GLY A 331 -23.36 4.39 -23.84
CA GLY A 331 -24.83 4.21 -23.85
C GLY A 331 -25.30 2.91 -23.23
N TRP A 332 -26.61 2.83 -22.96
CA TRP A 332 -27.25 1.61 -22.47
C TRP A 332 -27.49 0.63 -23.63
N ARG A 333 -27.04 -0.62 -23.49
CA ARG A 333 -27.17 -1.62 -24.56
C ARG A 333 -28.61 -2.15 -24.67
N TYR A 334 -29.10 -2.27 -25.90
CA TYR A 334 -30.39 -2.92 -26.19
C TYR A 334 -30.25 -4.46 -26.27
N GLY A 335 -31.35 -5.16 -25.99
CA GLY A 335 -31.40 -6.62 -26.09
C GLY A 335 -30.67 -7.37 -24.96
N VAL A 336 -30.43 -6.71 -23.82
CA VAL A 336 -29.82 -7.33 -22.63
C VAL A 336 -30.79 -7.18 -21.46
N PRO A 337 -31.32 -8.29 -20.89
CA PRO A 337 -32.18 -8.22 -19.71
C PRO A 337 -31.37 -7.81 -18.46
N PHE A 338 -32.07 -7.38 -17.41
CA PHE A 338 -31.42 -7.13 -16.13
C PHE A 338 -30.81 -8.41 -15.56
N ASN A 339 -29.54 -8.32 -15.14
CA ASN A 339 -28.80 -9.45 -14.58
C ASN A 339 -28.98 -9.59 -13.06
N ASP A 340 -29.93 -8.87 -12.46
CA ASP A 340 -30.08 -8.72 -11.01
C ASP A 340 -30.29 -10.01 -10.21
N ARG A 341 -30.81 -11.04 -10.89
CA ARG A 341 -31.07 -12.38 -10.35
C ARG A 341 -29.89 -13.35 -10.54
N GLN A 342 -28.83 -12.94 -11.25
CA GLN A 342 -27.63 -13.76 -11.44
C GLN A 342 -26.81 -13.80 -10.15
N LYS A 343 -26.37 -15.01 -9.77
CA LYS A 343 -25.50 -15.22 -8.62
C LYS A 343 -24.11 -14.63 -8.91
N GLY A 344 -23.54 -13.93 -7.93
CA GLY A 344 -22.18 -13.36 -8.04
C GLY A 344 -22.11 -11.99 -8.73
N LEU A 345 -23.25 -11.35 -9.02
CA LEU A 345 -23.26 -9.99 -9.57
C LEU A 345 -22.89 -8.95 -8.49
N TYR A 346 -21.94 -8.07 -8.81
CA TYR A 346 -21.55 -6.96 -7.93
C TYR A 346 -22.56 -5.80 -8.00
N LYS A 347 -23.16 -5.45 -6.86
CA LYS A 347 -24.06 -4.28 -6.68
C LYS A 347 -23.46 -3.16 -5.83
N ILE A 348 -22.16 -3.29 -5.53
CA ILE A 348 -21.38 -2.38 -4.68
C ILE A 348 -20.43 -1.61 -5.61
N PRO A 349 -20.13 -0.31 -5.37
CA PRO A 349 -19.19 0.44 -6.19
C PRO A 349 -17.82 -0.24 -6.26
N THR A 350 -17.35 -0.51 -7.48
CA THR A 350 -16.06 -1.18 -7.73
C THR A 350 -14.88 -0.21 -7.84
N SER A 351 -15.15 1.09 -7.92
CA SER A 351 -14.16 2.16 -7.97
C SER A 351 -14.67 3.37 -7.19
N VAL A 352 -13.82 3.91 -6.32
CA VAL A 352 -14.05 5.18 -5.62
C VAL A 352 -13.05 6.17 -6.20
N GLY A 353 -13.57 7.13 -6.96
CA GLY A 353 -12.79 8.08 -7.76
C GLY A 353 -12.74 9.48 -7.17
#